data_AF-A0A7C9CHD1-F1
#
_entry.id   AF-A0A7C9CHD1-F1
#
_cell.length_a   1.000
_cell.length_b   1.000
_cell.length_c   1.000
_cell.angle_alpha   90.00
_cell.angle_beta   90.00
_cell.angle_gamma   90.00
#
_symmetry.space_group_name_H-M   'P 1'
#
loop_
_entity.id
_entity.type
_entity.pdbx_description
1 polymer ?
#
loop_
_entity_poly.entity_id
_entity_poly.type
_entity_poly.pdbx_seq_one_letter_code
_entity_poly.pdbx_strand_id
1 'polypeptide(L)'
;PYLVAAVDWLEDKPSGDDDIETLAKDVETYMRDVIRLSNRLNGKPEKEIGDLRGNFFPTPFSFFVGSTFEGAPREQQALLELEDTAARLRREKETLRNTLNYLSAASAVKDVFPSS
;
A
#
# COMPACT_ATOMS: atom_id res chain seq x y z
N PRO A 1 -31.30 -0.76 16.43
CA PRO A 1 -31.53 -1.95 15.57
C PRO A 1 -30.20 -2.61 15.18
N TYR A 2 -30.15 -3.95 15.13
CA TYR A 2 -28.97 -4.72 14.72
C TYR A 2 -29.29 -5.55 13.48
N LEU A 3 -28.27 -5.84 12.69
CA LEU A 3 -28.35 -6.73 11.53
C LEU A 3 -27.75 -8.09 11.90
N VAL A 4 -28.33 -9.16 11.38
CA VAL A 4 -27.86 -10.54 11.56
C VAL A 4 -27.55 -11.11 10.19
N ALA A 5 -26.40 -11.77 10.05
CA ALA A 5 -25.97 -12.43 8.82
C ALA A 5 -25.30 -13.77 9.14
N ALA A 6 -25.35 -14.69 8.18
CA ALA A 6 -24.49 -15.87 8.19
C ALA A 6 -23.06 -15.46 7.84
N VAL A 7 -22.08 -16.17 8.38
CA VAL A 7 -20.65 -15.91 8.14
C VAL A 7 -19.95 -17.21 7.77
N ASP A 8 -18.98 -17.11 6.86
CA ASP A 8 -18.08 -18.18 6.50
C ASP A 8 -16.65 -17.77 6.83
N TRP A 9 -15.81 -18.76 7.15
CA TRP A 9 -14.40 -18.54 7.41
C TRP A 9 -13.61 -18.52 6.10
N LEU A 10 -12.86 -17.46 5.86
CA LEU A 10 -11.98 -17.33 4.70
C LEU A 10 -10.54 -17.61 5.11
N GLU A 11 -9.91 -18.59 4.48
CA GLU A 11 -8.49 -18.90 4.71
C GLU A 11 -7.62 -18.19 3.69
N ASP A 12 -6.77 -17.27 4.15
CA ASP A 12 -5.76 -16.64 3.30
C ASP A 12 -4.61 -17.63 3.06
N LYS A 13 -4.36 -18.00 1.80
CA LYS A 13 -3.30 -18.94 1.44
C LYS A 13 -2.41 -18.35 0.36
N PRO A 14 -1.10 -18.25 0.61
CA PRO A 14 -0.15 -17.89 -0.43
C PRO A 14 -0.13 -18.95 -1.54
N SER A 15 -0.20 -18.53 -2.81
CA SER A 15 0.09 -19.42 -3.94
C SER A 15 1.54 -19.94 -3.85
N GLY A 16 1.71 -21.26 -3.98
CA GLY A 16 2.90 -22.00 -3.52
C GLY A 16 4.23 -21.75 -4.25
N ASP A 17 4.26 -21.01 -5.35
CA ASP A 17 5.48 -20.79 -6.17
C ASP A 17 5.99 -19.34 -6.15
N ASP A 18 5.31 -18.42 -5.47
CA ASP A 18 5.70 -17.02 -5.44
C ASP A 18 6.69 -16.70 -4.32
N ASP A 19 7.75 -15.94 -4.63
CA ASP A 19 8.61 -15.34 -3.60
C ASP A 19 7.89 -14.14 -2.97
N ILE A 20 6.97 -14.47 -2.08
CA ILE A 20 6.09 -13.54 -1.36
C ILE A 20 6.88 -12.61 -0.44
N GLU A 21 8.02 -13.08 0.05
CA GLU A 21 8.89 -12.27 0.89
C GLU A 21 9.56 -11.15 0.06
N THR A 22 9.96 -11.46 -1.18
CA THR A 22 10.42 -10.44 -2.13
C THR A 22 9.28 -9.49 -2.53
N LEU A 23 8.06 -9.99 -2.77
CA LEU A 23 6.91 -9.12 -3.03
C LEU A 23 6.62 -8.15 -1.88
N ALA A 24 6.66 -8.63 -0.63
CA ALA A 24 6.46 -7.80 0.55
C ALA A 24 7.54 -6.70 0.67
N LYS A 25 8.81 -7.03 0.40
CA LYS A 25 9.91 -6.05 0.38
C LYS A 25 9.75 -4.98 -0.71
N ASP A 26 9.29 -5.40 -1.89
CA ASP A 26 9.00 -4.46 -2.98
C ASP A 26 7.88 -3.49 -2.58
N VAL A 27 6.78 -4.01 -2.02
CA VAL A 27 5.67 -3.19 -1.53
C VAL A 27 6.15 -2.20 -0.47
N GLU A 28 6.96 -2.65 0.50
CA GLU A 28 7.54 -1.78 1.52
C GLU A 28 8.37 -0.64 0.92
N THR A 29 9.21 -0.95 -0.07
CA THR A 29 10.01 0.04 -0.80
C THR A 29 9.12 1.11 -1.44
N TYR A 30 8.06 0.68 -2.15
CA TYR A 30 7.12 1.62 -2.77
C TYR A 30 6.39 2.48 -1.74
N MET A 31 5.98 1.92 -0.60
CA MET A 31 5.37 2.70 0.48
C MET A 31 6.31 3.78 1.01
N ARG A 32 7.58 3.44 1.25
CA ARG A 32 8.60 4.41 1.70
C ARG A 32 8.74 5.55 0.71
N ASP A 33 8.81 5.25 -0.59
CA ASP A 33 8.97 6.25 -1.64
C ASP A 33 7.74 7.16 -1.77
N VAL A 34 6.53 6.60 -1.68
CA VAL A 34 5.29 7.38 -1.64
C VAL A 34 5.27 8.32 -0.44
N ILE A 35 5.62 7.83 0.76
CA ILE A 35 5.66 8.65 1.99
C ILE A 35 6.69 9.77 1.85
N ARG A 36 7.91 9.47 1.37
CA ARG A 36 8.98 10.47 1.16
C ARG A 36 8.51 11.57 0.21
N LEU A 37 7.99 11.19 -0.95
CA LEU A 37 7.60 12.13 -1.98
C LEU A 37 6.38 12.95 -1.58
N SER A 38 5.40 12.33 -0.93
CA SER A 38 4.22 13.02 -0.37
C SER A 38 4.63 14.04 0.70
N ASN A 39 5.53 13.67 1.62
CA ASN A 39 6.03 14.61 2.64
C ASN A 39 6.76 15.80 2.00
N ARG A 40 7.63 15.54 1.02
CA ARG A 40 8.35 16.57 0.27
C ARG A 40 7.39 17.54 -0.41
N LEU A 41 6.37 17.03 -1.11
CA LEU A 41 5.35 17.85 -1.79
C LEU A 41 4.57 18.74 -0.81
N ASN A 42 4.28 18.22 0.38
CA ASN A 42 3.55 18.92 1.44
C ASN A 42 4.45 19.81 2.31
N GLY A 43 5.74 19.94 2.00
CA GLY A 43 6.68 20.77 2.77
C GLY A 43 6.94 20.26 4.19
N LYS A 44 6.63 18.98 4.47
CA LYS A 44 6.95 18.33 5.74
C LYS A 44 8.45 18.03 5.78
N PRO A 45 9.12 18.19 6.93
CA PRO A 45 10.54 17.87 7.04
C PRO A 45 10.74 16.38 6.73
N GLU A 46 11.85 16.07 6.06
CA GLU A 46 12.24 14.69 5.80
C GLU A 46 12.53 14.02 7.15
N LYS A 47 11.71 13.02 7.49
CA LYS A 47 11.90 12.19 8.68
C LYS A 47 12.38 10.83 8.22
N GLU A 48 13.27 10.24 9.00
CA GLU A 48 13.66 8.85 8.80
C GLU A 48 12.42 7.96 8.90
N ILE A 49 12.11 7.28 7.79
CA ILE A 49 11.03 6.30 7.77
C ILE A 49 11.62 5.06 8.42
N GLY A 50 11.14 4.73 9.62
CA GLY A 50 11.54 3.51 10.34
C GLY A 50 11.17 2.24 9.57
N ASP A 51 11.46 1.08 10.15
CA ASP A 51 10.99 -0.20 9.62
C ASP A 51 9.45 -0.23 9.54
N LEU A 52 8.90 -0.21 8.32
CA LEU A 52 7.45 -0.24 8.10
C LEU A 52 6.89 -1.67 8.22
N ARG A 53 7.71 -2.68 7.92
CA ARG A 53 7.31 -4.08 8.09
C ARG A 53 7.44 -4.51 9.54
N GLY A 54 8.41 -3.99 10.27
CA GLY A 54 8.70 -4.41 11.64
C GLY A 54 8.80 -5.94 11.72
N ASN A 55 7.94 -6.56 12.54
CA ASN A 55 7.89 -8.02 12.68
C ASN A 55 6.74 -8.67 11.89
N PHE A 56 6.10 -7.97 10.96
CA PHE A 56 5.00 -8.53 10.18
C PHE A 56 5.49 -9.49 9.09
N PHE A 57 4.97 -10.72 9.15
CA PHE A 57 4.99 -11.65 8.04
C PHE A 57 4.18 -11.09 6.85
N PRO A 58 4.41 -11.59 5.63
CA PRO A 58 3.82 -11.00 4.41
C PRO A 58 2.30 -10.85 4.44
N THR A 59 1.55 -11.81 4.98
CA THR A 59 0.08 -11.76 5.04
C THR A 59 -0.43 -10.63 5.95
N PRO A 60 -0.07 -10.57 7.25
CA PRO A 60 -0.40 -9.39 8.08
C PRO A 60 0.09 -8.07 7.50
N PHE A 61 1.28 -8.07 6.89
CA PHE A 61 1.84 -6.86 6.28
C PHE A 61 0.96 -6.34 5.15
N SER A 62 0.49 -7.21 4.25
CA SER A 62 -0.43 -6.85 3.17
C SER A 62 -1.74 -6.23 3.69
N PHE A 63 -2.37 -6.82 4.71
CA PHE A 63 -3.56 -6.22 5.33
C PHE A 63 -3.27 -4.84 5.94
N PHE A 64 -2.11 -4.66 6.57
CA PHE A 64 -1.67 -3.35 7.04
C PHE A 64 -1.54 -2.36 5.87
N VAL A 65 -0.87 -2.73 4.78
CA VAL A 65 -0.72 -1.87 3.59
C VAL A 65 -2.08 -1.45 3.05
N GLY A 66 -3.00 -2.40 2.82
CA GLY A 66 -4.35 -2.09 2.36
C GLY A 66 -5.11 -1.12 3.28
N SER A 67 -4.92 -1.22 4.60
CA SER A 67 -5.53 -0.29 5.56
C SER A 67 -5.03 1.17 5.41
N THR A 68 -3.83 1.36 4.86
CA THR A 68 -3.24 2.70 4.63
C THR A 68 -3.75 3.41 3.38
N PHE A 69 -4.54 2.74 2.52
CA PHE A 69 -5.11 3.33 1.31
C PHE A 69 -6.33 4.22 1.62
N GLU A 70 -6.09 5.22 2.48
CA GLU A 70 -7.08 6.19 2.93
C GLU A 70 -7.73 6.91 1.74
N GLY A 71 -9.06 7.05 1.77
CA GLY A 71 -9.82 7.68 0.69
C GLY A 71 -10.10 6.77 -0.51
N ALA A 72 -9.66 5.50 -0.51
CA ALA A 72 -9.91 4.53 -1.57
C ALA A 72 -10.74 3.31 -1.10
N PRO A 73 -11.97 3.50 -0.55
CA PRO A 73 -12.74 2.42 0.07
C PRO A 73 -13.05 1.25 -0.87
N ARG A 74 -13.20 1.52 -2.17
CA ARG A 74 -13.40 0.47 -3.18
C ARG A 74 -12.16 -0.40 -3.36
N GLU A 75 -10.98 0.21 -3.31
CA GLU A 75 -9.72 -0.53 -3.44
C GLU A 75 -9.45 -1.32 -2.15
N GLN A 76 -9.70 -0.72 -0.98
CA GLN A 76 -9.61 -1.42 0.30
C GLN A 76 -10.52 -2.66 0.33
N GLN A 77 -11.77 -2.52 -0.10
CA GLN A 77 -12.69 -3.65 -0.19
C GLN A 77 -12.20 -4.72 -1.18
N ALA A 78 -11.72 -4.31 -2.36
CA ALA A 78 -11.21 -5.25 -3.35
C ALA A 78 -9.96 -6.01 -2.88
N LEU A 79 -9.13 -5.41 -2.02
CA LEU A 79 -7.99 -6.08 -1.39
C LEU A 79 -8.43 -7.09 -0.31
N LEU A 80 -9.48 -6.78 0.46
CA LEU A 80 -10.05 -7.68 1.47
C LEU A 80 -10.70 -8.92 0.84
N GLU A 81 -11.20 -8.81 -0.39
CA GLU A 81 -11.80 -9.91 -1.15
C GLU A 81 -10.78 -10.86 -1.80
N LEU A 82 -9.48 -10.51 -1.77
CA LEU A 82 -8.42 -11.41 -2.25
C LEU A 82 -8.05 -12.40 -1.14
N GLU A 83 -8.14 -13.69 -1.42
CA GLU A 83 -7.76 -14.76 -0.47
C GLU A 83 -6.32 -15.27 -0.68
N ASP A 84 -5.60 -14.70 -1.66
CA ASP A 84 -4.20 -15.01 -1.92
C ASP A 84 -3.33 -13.80 -1.57
N THR A 85 -2.50 -13.95 -0.52
CA THR A 85 -1.51 -12.95 -0.10
C THR A 85 -0.62 -12.47 -1.24
N ALA A 86 -0.15 -13.35 -2.13
CA ALA A 86 0.70 -12.96 -3.24
C ALA A 86 -0.06 -12.09 -4.25
N ALA A 87 -1.32 -12.43 -4.53
CA ALA A 87 -2.20 -11.62 -5.37
C ALA A 87 -2.47 -10.25 -4.73
N ARG A 88 -2.71 -10.21 -3.42
CA ARG A 88 -2.94 -8.97 -2.66
C ARG A 88 -1.71 -8.05 -2.71
N LEU A 89 -0.51 -8.56 -2.40
CA LEU A 89 0.74 -7.80 -2.47
C LEU A 89 1.05 -7.26 -3.87
N ARG A 90 0.76 -8.02 -4.94
CA ARG A 90 0.92 -7.53 -6.33
C ARG A 90 0.01 -6.36 -6.63
N ARG A 91 -1.25 -6.44 -6.20
CA ARG A 91 -2.24 -5.38 -6.40
C ARG A 91 -1.88 -4.12 -5.61
N GLU A 92 -1.41 -4.28 -4.38
CA GLU A 92 -0.88 -3.19 -3.55
C GLU A 92 0.34 -2.54 -4.21
N LYS A 93 1.30 -3.33 -4.68
CA LYS A 93 2.50 -2.86 -5.39
C LYS A 93 2.13 -1.99 -6.59
N GLU A 94 1.19 -2.44 -7.41
CA GLU A 94 0.74 -1.69 -8.59
C GLU A 94 0.02 -0.39 -8.20
N THR A 95 -0.82 -0.43 -7.17
CA THR A 95 -1.52 0.76 -6.65
C THR A 95 -0.54 1.81 -6.12
N LEU A 96 0.46 1.38 -5.34
CA LEU A 96 1.51 2.25 -4.82
C LEU A 96 2.39 2.80 -5.95
N ARG A 97 2.73 1.98 -6.94
CA ARG A 97 3.49 2.42 -8.12
C ARG A 97 2.75 3.51 -8.89
N ASN A 98 1.44 3.33 -9.12
CA ASN A 98 0.62 4.34 -9.78
C ASN A 98 0.53 5.64 -8.98
N THR A 99 0.42 5.53 -7.65
CA THR A 99 0.47 6.68 -6.74
C THR A 99 1.82 7.40 -6.82
N LEU A 100 2.93 6.66 -6.81
CA LEU A 100 4.27 7.21 -6.92
C LEU A 100 4.48 7.94 -8.26
N ASN A 101 3.99 7.38 -9.36
CA ASN A 101 4.03 8.01 -10.68
C ASN A 101 3.26 9.33 -10.69
N TYR A 102 2.06 9.36 -10.12
CA TYR A 102 1.26 10.57 -9.98
C TYR A 102 1.96 11.65 -9.14
N LEU A 103 2.49 11.28 -7.96
CA LEU A 103 3.23 12.21 -7.11
C LEU A 103 4.50 12.74 -7.79
N SER A 104 5.18 11.91 -8.57
CA SER A 104 6.38 12.32 -9.32
C SER A 104 6.04 13.35 -10.38
N ALA A 105 4.95 13.14 -11.12
CA ALA A 105 4.43 14.12 -12.07
C ALA A 105 4.01 15.42 -11.38
N ALA A 106 3.28 15.33 -10.27
CA ALA A 106 2.88 16.51 -9.49
C ALA A 106 4.08 17.32 -8.96
N SER A 107 5.14 16.63 -8.53
CA SER A 107 6.39 17.27 -8.10
C SER A 107 7.07 18.01 -9.24
N ALA A 108 7.22 17.38 -10.40
CA ALA A 108 7.83 18.01 -11.55
C ALA A 108 7.08 19.28 -11.99
N VAL A 109 5.75 19.28 -11.94
CA VAL A 109 4.94 20.47 -12.25
C VAL A 109 5.17 21.58 -11.22
N LYS A 110 5.19 21.26 -9.91
CA LYS A 110 5.43 22.24 -8.84
C LYS A 110 6.81 22.91 -8.96
N ASP A 111 7.82 22.14 -9.34
CA ASP A 111 9.19 22.65 -9.51
C ASP A 111 9.32 23.60 -10.72
N VAL A 112 8.50 23.41 -11.75
CA VAL A 112 8.47 24.26 -12.97
C VAL A 112 7.63 25.53 -12.79
N PHE A 113 6.58 25.48 -11.95
CA PHE A 113 5.69 26.62 -11.68
C PHE A 113 5.71 26.99 -10.18
N PRO A 114 6.79 27.58 -9.66
CA PRO A 114 6.80 28.09 -8.30
C PRO A 114 5.75 29.20 -8.17
N SER A 115 4.75 29.00 -7.31
CA SER A 115 3.74 30.02 -7.01
C SER A 115 4.42 31.32 -6.61
N SER A 116 4.20 32.38 -7.40
CA SER A 116 4.69 33.73 -7.15
C SER A 116 4.10 34.37 -5.90
#